data_AF-A0A2V6ZG37-F1
#
_entry.id   AF-A0A2V6ZG37-F1
#
_cell.length_a   1.000
_cell.length_b   1.000
_cell.length_c   1.000
_cell.angle_alpha   90.00
_cell.angle_beta   90.00
_cell.angle_gamma   90.00
#
_symmetry.space_group_name_H-M   'P 1'
#
loop_
_entity.id
_entity.type
_entity.pdbx_description
1 polymer ?
#
loop_
_entity_poly.entity_id
_entity_poly.type
_entity_poly.pdbx_seq_one_letter_code
_entity_poly.pdbx_strand_id
1 'polypeptide(L)'
;MSGRWRIVLALSAVLAAACSSVVAPYRQYEIRFDAPAMPPLGTSPSDSELIDSIAWLMRHRLDLPFPPDIKAYVYVNQATFVDGLIKVAGDKADDAWDRRNAFGVATGAGLLLRGDILARMNLAGRASLYAHELTHVSQGRLREGGRGRPAQWILEGHAEWVKFKVVDLLGYRAYAESRDLMVRAARESTGKFFPDLSALINNAAWTEATRRLGAMATYGQAFLAIDWLVEQYGSAKLLEYLGRFGLDTDPREHWRTVFPIPYRQFVDEFRAWLEGLGRSTPPAGADSPAASPPSSSR
;
A
#
# COMPACT_ATOMS: atom_id res chain seq x y z
N MET A 1 -15.48 83.89 28.45
CA MET A 1 -16.81 83.44 27.98
C MET A 1 -16.66 82.85 26.58
N SER A 2 -17.15 81.62 26.40
CA SER A 2 -17.46 80.91 25.13
C SER A 2 -16.39 80.93 24.03
N GLY A 3 -15.69 79.85 23.67
CA GLY A 3 -16.22 78.50 23.48
C GLY A 3 -16.79 78.35 22.07
N ARG A 4 -15.96 77.96 21.09
CA ARG A 4 -16.40 77.40 19.80
C ARG A 4 -15.39 76.35 19.31
N TRP A 5 -15.61 75.11 19.74
CA TRP A 5 -15.10 73.91 19.07
C TRP A 5 -15.71 73.82 17.67
N ARG A 6 -14.88 73.57 16.65
CA ARG A 6 -15.32 72.97 15.39
C ARG A 6 -14.69 71.58 15.31
N ILE A 7 -15.57 70.60 15.38
CA ILE A 7 -15.33 69.16 15.31
C ILE A 7 -14.71 68.84 13.95
N VAL A 8 -13.50 68.29 13.96
CA VAL A 8 -12.92 67.61 12.79
C VAL A 8 -13.47 66.18 12.80
N LEU A 9 -14.36 65.88 11.86
CA LEU A 9 -14.80 64.52 11.58
C LEU A 9 -13.64 63.76 10.93
N ALA A 10 -12.86 63.05 11.75
CA ALA A 10 -11.95 62.02 11.27
C ALA A 10 -12.80 60.83 10.81
N LEU A 11 -12.89 60.63 9.48
CA LEU A 11 -13.33 59.36 8.93
C LEU A 11 -12.23 58.33 9.19
N SER A 12 -12.33 57.65 10.33
CA SER A 12 -11.60 56.42 10.59
C SER A 12 -12.18 55.33 9.69
N ALA A 13 -11.58 55.12 8.53
CA ALA A 13 -11.81 53.92 7.74
C ALA A 13 -11.27 52.72 8.54
N VAL A 14 -12.16 52.07 9.29
CA VAL A 14 -11.89 50.75 9.87
C VAL A 14 -11.84 49.77 8.70
N LEU A 15 -10.63 49.58 8.15
CA LEU A 15 -10.30 48.40 7.36
C LEU A 15 -10.37 47.21 8.32
N ALA A 16 -11.57 46.62 8.43
CA ALA A 16 -11.71 45.27 8.91
C ALA A 16 -10.96 44.38 7.90
N ALA A 17 -9.70 44.08 8.20
CA ALA A 17 -9.01 42.94 7.63
C ALA A 17 -9.79 41.71 8.10
N ALA A 18 -10.84 41.36 7.34
CA ALA A 18 -11.37 40.03 7.38
C ALA A 18 -10.21 39.14 6.95
N CYS A 19 -9.52 38.53 7.91
CA CYS A 19 -8.77 37.33 7.68
C CYS A 19 -9.77 36.29 7.19
N SER A 20 -10.05 36.32 5.89
CA SER A 20 -10.57 35.16 5.19
C SER A 20 -9.44 34.14 5.31
N SER A 21 -9.45 33.36 6.39
CA SER A 21 -8.74 32.11 6.44
C SER A 21 -9.33 31.27 5.32
N VAL A 22 -8.75 31.39 4.12
CA VAL A 22 -9.01 30.47 3.02
C VAL A 22 -8.76 29.12 3.62
N VAL A 23 -9.83 28.36 3.88
CA VAL A 23 -9.71 27.01 4.40
C VAL A 23 -8.80 26.29 3.42
N ALA A 24 -7.63 25.87 3.90
CA ALA A 24 -6.66 25.21 3.05
C ALA A 24 -7.36 24.04 2.33
N PRO A 25 -7.07 23.79 1.05
CA PRO A 25 -7.76 22.76 0.26
C PRO A 25 -7.47 21.32 0.75
N TYR A 26 -6.76 21.19 1.87
CA TYR A 26 -6.43 19.97 2.58
C TYR A 26 -6.25 20.22 4.08
N ARG A 27 -6.37 19.15 4.86
CA ARG A 27 -5.83 19.06 6.22
C ARG A 27 -4.43 18.47 6.16
N GLN A 28 -3.52 18.98 6.99
CA GLN A 28 -2.14 18.52 7.05
C GLN A 28 -1.83 17.97 8.43
N TYR A 29 -1.12 16.85 8.47
CA TYR A 29 -0.68 16.19 9.70
C TYR A 29 0.80 15.82 9.59
N GLU A 30 1.55 16.03 10.66
CA GLU A 30 2.88 15.41 10.80
C GLU A 30 2.70 13.95 11.22
N ILE A 31 3.49 13.04 10.65
CA ILE A 31 3.40 11.61 10.95
C ILE A 31 4.46 11.25 11.98
N ARG A 32 4.06 10.64 13.09
CA ARG A 32 4.96 10.29 14.19
C ARG A 32 5.30 8.80 14.19
N PHE A 33 6.57 8.48 13.98
CA PHE A 33 7.07 7.09 13.98
C PHE A 33 7.64 6.65 15.33
N ASP A 34 8.31 7.55 16.04
CA ASP A 34 9.15 7.22 17.20
C ASP A 34 8.50 7.59 18.54
N ALA A 35 7.18 7.50 18.63
CA ALA A 35 6.49 7.63 19.91
C ALA A 35 6.92 6.48 20.87
N PRO A 36 7.07 6.73 22.19
CA PRO A 36 7.52 5.71 23.15
C PRO A 36 6.62 4.47 23.23
N ALA A 37 5.35 4.61 22.87
CA ALA A 37 4.37 3.54 22.77
C ALA A 37 3.42 3.82 21.61
N MET A 38 2.74 2.78 21.14
CA MET A 38 1.70 2.93 20.12
C MET A 38 0.62 3.90 20.64
N PRO A 39 0.27 4.96 19.88
CA PRO A 39 -0.83 5.83 20.25
C PRO A 39 -2.12 5.02 20.43
N PRO A 40 -2.85 5.20 21.54
CA PRO A 40 -4.09 4.48 21.79
C PRO A 40 -5.16 4.91 20.78
N LEU A 41 -5.89 3.94 20.23
CA LEU A 41 -7.02 4.21 19.34
C LEU A 41 -8.33 4.05 20.12
N GLY A 42 -9.13 5.11 20.13
CA GLY A 42 -10.52 5.04 20.58
C GLY A 42 -11.42 4.32 19.58
N THR A 43 -12.73 4.30 19.85
CA THR A 43 -13.74 3.69 18.96
C THR A 43 -13.93 4.45 17.65
N SER A 44 -13.61 5.75 17.62
CA SER A 44 -13.73 6.63 16.47
C SER A 44 -12.47 7.49 16.30
N PRO A 45 -11.31 6.90 15.95
CA PRO A 45 -10.08 7.66 15.83
C PRO A 45 -10.14 8.61 14.62
N SER A 46 -9.52 9.77 14.80
CA SER A 46 -9.23 10.71 13.72
C SER A 46 -8.24 10.11 12.71
N ASP A 47 -8.14 10.71 11.52
CA ASP A 47 -7.17 10.27 10.51
C ASP A 47 -5.73 10.37 11.03
N SER A 48 -5.38 11.43 11.78
CA SER A 48 -4.05 11.60 12.35
C SER A 48 -3.72 10.53 13.39
N GLU A 49 -4.65 10.23 14.30
CA GLU A 49 -4.42 9.19 15.31
C GLU A 49 -4.23 7.81 14.64
N LEU A 50 -5.07 7.51 13.64
CA LEU A 50 -4.96 6.25 12.90
C LEU A 50 -3.63 6.15 12.12
N ILE A 51 -3.21 7.23 11.46
CA ILE A 51 -1.94 7.28 10.72
C ILE A 51 -0.75 7.11 11.67
N ASP A 52 -0.73 7.77 12.83
CA ASP A 52 0.36 7.66 13.80
C ASP A 52 0.45 6.25 14.41
N SER A 53 -0.68 5.61 14.75
CA SER A 53 -0.67 4.22 15.24
C SER A 53 -0.19 3.24 14.17
N ILE A 54 -0.57 3.43 12.91
CA ILE A 54 -0.10 2.63 11.77
C ILE A 54 1.40 2.82 11.56
N ALA A 55 1.86 4.06 11.51
CA ALA A 55 3.27 4.43 11.37
C ALA A 55 4.12 3.78 12.48
N TRP A 56 3.65 3.82 13.72
CA TRP A 56 4.29 3.16 14.85
C TRP A 56 4.36 1.63 14.65
N LEU A 57 3.26 0.96 14.28
CA LEU A 57 3.26 -0.49 14.04
C LEU A 57 4.22 -0.88 12.92
N MET A 58 4.20 -0.16 11.80
CA MET A 58 5.09 -0.41 10.68
C MET A 58 6.57 -0.26 11.08
N ARG A 59 6.90 0.75 11.86
CA ARG A 59 8.27 1.01 12.35
C ARG A 59 8.74 -0.03 13.36
N HIS A 60 7.95 -0.32 14.39
CA HIS A 60 8.37 -1.06 15.59
C HIS A 60 7.97 -2.55 15.59
N ARG A 61 7.05 -2.96 14.71
CA ARG A 61 6.58 -4.35 14.61
C ARG A 61 6.91 -5.01 13.28
N LEU A 62 7.12 -4.22 12.22
CA LEU A 62 7.46 -4.70 10.88
C LEU A 62 8.84 -4.23 10.41
N ASP A 63 9.59 -3.53 11.27
CA ASP A 63 10.96 -3.04 11.02
C ASP A 63 11.11 -2.17 9.75
N LEU A 64 10.03 -1.48 9.37
CA LEU A 64 10.04 -0.65 8.17
C LEU A 64 10.75 0.69 8.44
N PRO A 65 11.73 1.08 7.60
CA PRO A 65 12.39 2.37 7.73
C PRO A 65 11.55 3.47 7.09
N PHE A 66 11.58 4.65 7.69
CA PHE A 66 10.90 5.85 7.18
C PHE A 66 11.85 7.06 7.24
N PRO A 67 11.65 8.07 6.37
CA PRO A 67 12.25 9.38 6.56
C PRO A 67 11.68 10.05 7.83
N PRO A 68 12.46 10.89 8.54
CA PRO A 68 12.05 11.47 9.82
C PRO A 68 10.91 12.48 9.68
N ASP A 69 10.86 13.21 8.55
CA ASP A 69 9.98 14.38 8.38
C ASP A 69 9.03 14.20 7.20
N ILE A 70 8.02 13.34 7.36
CA ILE A 70 6.95 13.18 6.36
C ILE A 70 5.59 13.63 6.90
N LYS A 71 4.71 14.04 5.99
CA LYS A 71 3.39 14.58 6.31
C LYS A 71 2.29 13.79 5.60
N ALA A 72 1.09 13.82 6.17
CA ALA A 72 -0.12 13.41 5.49
C ALA A 72 -0.94 14.65 5.10
N TYR A 73 -1.37 14.68 3.84
CA TYR A 73 -2.22 15.72 3.27
C TYR A 73 -3.55 15.10 2.87
N VAL A 74 -4.63 15.44 3.57
CA VAL A 74 -5.99 14.95 3.29
C VAL A 74 -6.76 16.03 2.54
N TYR A 75 -6.87 15.88 1.23
CA TYR A 75 -7.51 16.84 0.33
C TYR A 75 -9.02 16.70 0.34
N VAL A 76 -9.73 17.79 0.09
CA VAL A 76 -11.21 17.79 0.13
C VAL A 76 -11.80 16.87 -0.95
N ASN A 77 -11.28 16.91 -2.17
CA ASN A 77 -11.79 16.17 -3.33
C ASN A 77 -10.72 15.92 -4.41
N GLN A 78 -11.14 15.35 -5.54
CA GLN A 78 -10.25 15.03 -6.68
C GLN A 78 -9.46 16.23 -7.19
N ALA A 79 -10.13 17.37 -7.42
CA ALA A 79 -9.49 18.53 -8.02
C ALA A 79 -8.38 19.06 -7.10
N THR A 80 -8.68 19.21 -5.81
CA THR A 80 -7.69 19.64 -4.82
C THR A 80 -6.55 18.64 -4.64
N PHE A 81 -6.81 17.35 -4.82
CA PHE A 81 -5.81 16.29 -4.75
C PHE A 81 -4.85 16.32 -5.95
N VAL A 82 -5.36 16.50 -7.17
CA VAL A 82 -4.52 16.68 -8.38
C VAL A 82 -3.66 17.95 -8.24
N ASP A 83 -4.23 19.03 -7.73
CA ASP A 83 -3.49 20.25 -7.39
C ASP A 83 -2.36 19.96 -6.38
N GLY A 84 -2.61 19.10 -5.40
CA GLY A 84 -1.63 18.62 -4.43
C GLY A 84 -0.50 17.82 -5.06
N LEU A 85 -0.80 16.92 -5.99
CA LEU A 85 0.21 16.15 -6.73
C LEU A 85 1.17 17.11 -7.48
N ILE A 86 0.64 18.17 -8.09
CA ILE A 86 1.47 19.16 -8.78
C ILE A 86 2.28 20.01 -7.79
N LYS A 87 1.62 20.60 -6.80
CA LYS A 87 2.21 21.65 -5.93
C LYS A 87 3.07 21.10 -4.81
N VAL A 88 2.69 19.94 -4.25
CA VAL A 88 3.35 19.33 -3.09
C VAL A 88 4.27 18.18 -3.51
N ALA A 89 3.81 17.32 -4.43
CA ALA A 89 4.64 16.20 -4.90
C ALA A 89 5.61 16.58 -6.03
N GLY A 90 5.37 17.70 -6.71
CA GLY A 90 6.18 18.15 -7.84
C GLY A 90 5.91 17.37 -9.13
N ASP A 91 4.79 16.65 -9.22
CA ASP A 91 4.40 15.93 -10.43
C ASP A 91 4.12 16.93 -11.57
N LYS A 92 4.40 16.51 -12.82
CA LYS A 92 3.92 17.24 -14.00
C LYS A 92 2.40 17.15 -14.07
N ALA A 93 1.76 18.11 -14.73
CA ALA A 93 0.31 18.17 -14.83
C ALA A 93 -0.29 16.87 -15.43
N ASP A 94 0.32 16.33 -16.50
CA ASP A 94 -0.15 15.11 -17.14
C ASP A 94 -0.01 13.88 -16.21
N ASP A 95 1.14 13.74 -15.52
CA ASP A 95 1.36 12.66 -14.55
C ASP A 95 0.37 12.73 -13.37
N ALA A 96 0.10 13.94 -12.87
CA ALA A 96 -0.87 14.18 -11.81
C ALA A 96 -2.30 13.84 -12.27
N TRP A 97 -2.64 14.17 -13.53
CA TRP A 97 -3.93 13.86 -14.11
C TRP A 97 -4.16 12.36 -14.29
N ASP A 98 -3.15 11.61 -14.70
CA ASP A 98 -3.22 10.15 -14.82
C ASP A 98 -3.49 9.47 -13.46
N ARG A 99 -3.02 10.09 -12.38
CA ARG A 99 -3.22 9.62 -11.00
C ARG A 99 -4.49 10.14 -10.32
N ARG A 100 -5.31 10.95 -10.99
CA ARG A 100 -6.50 11.61 -10.38
C ARG A 100 -7.51 10.65 -9.72
N ASN A 101 -7.53 9.40 -10.17
CA ASN A 101 -8.44 8.37 -9.66
C ASN A 101 -7.85 7.56 -8.49
N ALA A 102 -6.60 7.80 -8.11
CA ALA A 102 -5.98 7.19 -6.93
C ALA A 102 -6.72 7.64 -5.65
N PHE A 103 -6.83 6.75 -4.68
CA PHE A 103 -7.42 7.07 -3.37
C PHE A 103 -6.40 7.72 -2.44
N GLY A 104 -5.12 7.42 -2.64
CA GLY A 104 -3.98 8.04 -2.03
C GLY A 104 -2.74 7.81 -2.89
N VAL A 105 -1.69 8.58 -2.65
CA VAL A 105 -0.37 8.41 -3.28
C VAL A 105 0.71 8.74 -2.25
N ALA A 106 1.68 7.85 -2.12
CA ALA A 106 2.94 8.13 -1.45
C ALA A 106 3.93 8.90 -2.33
N THR A 107 4.57 9.90 -1.75
CA THR A 107 5.50 10.81 -2.43
C THR A 107 6.71 11.11 -1.53
N GLY A 108 7.70 11.84 -2.04
CA GLY A 108 8.82 12.31 -1.22
C GLY A 108 8.40 13.24 -0.06
N ALA A 109 7.24 13.91 -0.16
CA ALA A 109 6.69 14.76 0.88
C ALA A 109 5.83 14.00 1.91
N GLY A 110 5.60 12.69 1.71
CA GLY A 110 4.70 11.85 2.50
C GLY A 110 3.44 11.45 1.73
N LEU A 111 2.31 11.38 2.41
CA LEU A 111 1.05 10.87 1.87
C LEU A 111 0.16 11.99 1.35
N LEU A 112 -0.36 11.85 0.13
CA LEU A 112 -1.45 12.67 -0.38
C LEU A 112 -2.69 11.78 -0.48
N LEU A 113 -3.82 12.19 0.10
CA LEU A 113 -4.99 11.35 0.31
C LEU A 113 -6.28 12.04 -0.14
N ARG A 114 -7.22 11.28 -0.72
CA ARG A 114 -8.55 11.77 -1.14
C ARG A 114 -9.56 11.72 0.00
N GLY A 115 -9.80 12.86 0.64
CA GLY A 115 -10.72 13.00 1.77
C GLY A 115 -12.18 12.63 1.45
N ASP A 116 -12.66 12.92 0.24
CA ASP A 116 -13.99 12.51 -0.22
C ASP A 116 -14.17 11.00 -0.38
N ILE A 117 -13.08 10.28 -0.63
CA ILE A 117 -13.04 8.82 -0.64
C ILE A 117 -12.92 8.28 0.78
N LEU A 118 -12.00 8.84 1.59
CA LEU A 118 -11.82 8.47 2.99
C LEU A 118 -13.12 8.59 3.80
N ALA A 119 -13.92 9.64 3.56
CA ALA A 119 -15.20 9.85 4.23
C ALA A 119 -16.23 8.74 3.97
N ARG A 120 -16.05 7.93 2.93
CA ARG A 120 -16.92 6.79 2.58
C ARG A 120 -16.36 5.45 3.03
N MET A 121 -15.12 5.41 3.50
CA MET A 121 -14.47 4.19 3.96
C MET A 121 -14.81 3.92 5.42
N ASN A 122 -15.03 2.65 5.75
CA ASN A 122 -15.04 2.22 7.14
C ASN A 122 -13.62 2.30 7.74
N LEU A 123 -13.51 2.11 9.06
CA LEU A 123 -12.23 2.23 9.77
C LEU A 123 -11.16 1.28 9.22
N ALA A 124 -11.51 0.03 8.95
CA ALA A 124 -10.60 -0.96 8.36
C ALA A 124 -10.12 -0.55 6.96
N GLY A 125 -10.99 0.05 6.15
CA GLY A 125 -10.67 0.56 4.80
C GLY A 125 -9.71 1.75 4.84
N ARG A 126 -9.92 2.70 5.77
CA ARG A 126 -8.98 3.81 5.99
C ARG A 126 -7.61 3.29 6.44
N ALA A 127 -7.58 2.40 7.44
CA ALA A 127 -6.35 1.78 7.93
C ALA A 127 -5.61 1.02 6.81
N SER A 128 -6.36 0.30 5.98
CA SER A 128 -5.83 -0.42 4.83
C SER A 128 -5.14 0.52 3.83
N LEU A 129 -5.78 1.65 3.48
CA LEU A 129 -5.19 2.62 2.56
C LEU A 129 -3.93 3.25 3.15
N TYR A 130 -3.97 3.69 4.41
CA TYR A 130 -2.82 4.34 5.04
C TYR A 130 -1.61 3.41 5.14
N ALA A 131 -1.81 2.15 5.54
CA ALA A 131 -0.74 1.17 5.63
C ALA A 131 -0.13 0.85 4.25
N HIS A 132 -0.97 0.71 3.23
CA HIS A 132 -0.51 0.49 1.86
C HIS A 132 0.35 1.66 1.37
N GLU A 133 -0.15 2.89 1.44
CA GLU A 133 0.58 4.07 0.96
C GLU A 133 1.85 4.35 1.80
N LEU A 134 1.80 4.22 3.12
CA LEU A 134 3.01 4.35 3.96
C LEU A 134 4.08 3.32 3.56
N THR A 135 3.68 2.13 3.12
CA THR A 135 4.65 1.13 2.67
C THR A 135 5.47 1.64 1.50
N HIS A 136 4.86 2.39 0.58
CA HIS A 136 5.60 3.01 -0.53
C HIS A 136 6.55 4.11 -0.08
N VAL A 137 6.25 4.85 1.00
CA VAL A 137 7.22 5.77 1.62
C VAL A 137 8.43 5.01 2.15
N SER A 138 8.19 3.90 2.86
CA SER A 138 9.28 3.07 3.37
C SER A 138 10.12 2.45 2.25
N GLN A 139 9.48 1.97 1.18
CA GLN A 139 10.18 1.48 -0.02
C GLN A 139 11.01 2.59 -0.69
N GLY A 140 10.51 3.82 -0.70
CA GLY A 140 11.26 5.00 -1.15
C GLY A 140 12.52 5.23 -0.32
N ARG A 141 12.42 5.13 1.01
CA ARG A 141 13.56 5.24 1.94
C ARG A 141 14.58 4.12 1.75
N LEU A 142 14.12 2.87 1.58
CA LEU A 142 15.00 1.70 1.37
C LEU A 142 15.88 1.85 0.14
N ARG A 143 15.38 2.46 -0.94
CA ARG A 143 16.11 2.61 -2.20
C ARG A 143 16.82 3.95 -2.37
N GLU A 144 16.82 4.80 -1.34
CA GLU A 144 17.36 6.14 -1.45
C GLU A 144 18.83 6.12 -1.89
N GLY A 145 19.21 7.00 -2.81
CA GLY A 145 20.54 7.06 -3.42
C GLY A 145 20.71 6.18 -4.67
N GLY A 146 19.87 5.17 -4.88
CA GLY A 146 19.94 4.30 -6.05
C GLY A 146 19.05 4.74 -7.21
N ARG A 147 19.36 4.25 -8.42
CA ARG A 147 18.61 4.54 -9.65
C ARG A 147 17.69 3.40 -10.09
N GLY A 148 17.91 2.20 -9.57
CA GLY A 148 17.11 1.02 -9.87
C GLY A 148 15.75 1.06 -9.19
N ARG A 149 14.82 0.23 -9.67
CA ARG A 149 13.52 0.00 -9.01
C ARG A 149 13.18 -1.49 -9.01
N PRO A 150 12.64 -2.03 -7.89
CA PRO A 150 12.08 -3.36 -7.89
C PRO A 150 10.95 -3.49 -8.93
N ALA A 151 10.67 -4.72 -9.34
CA ALA A 151 9.51 -5.03 -10.16
C ALA A 151 8.22 -4.51 -9.50
N GLN A 152 7.28 -4.00 -10.30
CA GLN A 152 6.05 -3.40 -9.78
C GLN A 152 5.26 -4.38 -8.92
N TRP A 153 5.16 -5.65 -9.32
CA TRP A 153 4.49 -6.68 -8.51
C TRP A 153 5.11 -6.86 -7.11
N ILE A 154 6.43 -6.64 -6.94
CA ILE A 154 7.09 -6.70 -5.63
C ILE A 154 6.68 -5.50 -4.78
N LEU A 155 6.68 -4.30 -5.37
CA LEU A 155 6.32 -3.07 -4.66
C LEU A 155 4.89 -3.13 -4.14
N GLU A 156 3.95 -3.47 -5.03
CA GLU A 156 2.52 -3.53 -4.75
C GLU A 156 2.19 -4.74 -3.86
N GLY A 157 2.79 -5.90 -4.13
CA GLY A 157 2.59 -7.10 -3.31
C GLY A 157 3.09 -6.92 -1.87
N HIS A 158 4.22 -6.23 -1.68
CA HIS A 158 4.72 -5.89 -0.35
C HIS A 158 3.83 -4.87 0.36
N ALA A 159 3.33 -3.87 -0.35
CA ALA A 159 2.36 -2.91 0.21
C ALA A 159 1.06 -3.62 0.65
N GLU A 160 0.57 -4.58 -0.11
CA GLU A 160 -0.58 -5.42 0.27
C GLU A 160 -0.28 -6.33 1.47
N TRP A 161 0.91 -6.94 1.52
CA TRP A 161 1.32 -7.78 2.66
C TRP A 161 1.38 -6.96 3.95
N VAL A 162 2.05 -5.80 3.92
CA VAL A 162 2.14 -4.88 5.07
C VAL A 162 0.76 -4.40 5.49
N LYS A 163 -0.09 -4.01 4.52
CA LYS A 163 -1.47 -3.61 4.76
C LYS A 163 -2.22 -4.64 5.59
N PHE A 164 -2.17 -5.91 5.21
CA PHE A 164 -2.87 -6.96 5.95
C PHE A 164 -2.26 -7.24 7.31
N LYS A 165 -0.93 -7.18 7.46
CA LYS A 165 -0.30 -7.29 8.78
C LYS A 165 -0.69 -6.16 9.71
N VAL A 166 -0.74 -4.92 9.23
CA VAL A 166 -1.14 -3.76 10.04
C VAL A 166 -2.60 -3.86 10.46
N VAL A 167 -3.49 -4.19 9.54
CA VAL A 167 -4.93 -4.33 9.82
C VAL A 167 -5.20 -5.46 10.83
N ASP A 168 -4.42 -6.54 10.77
CA ASP A 168 -4.43 -7.63 11.75
C ASP A 168 -3.91 -7.19 13.12
N LEU A 169 -2.77 -6.50 13.17
CA LEU A 169 -2.19 -5.95 14.40
C LEU A 169 -3.10 -4.92 15.09
N LEU A 170 -3.90 -4.18 14.32
CA LEU A 170 -4.94 -3.27 14.83
C LEU A 170 -6.22 -3.99 15.28
N GLY A 171 -6.35 -5.30 15.01
CA GLY A 171 -7.52 -6.10 15.35
C GLY A 171 -8.75 -5.85 14.47
N TYR A 172 -8.60 -5.20 13.32
CA TYR A 172 -9.74 -4.86 12.45
C TYR A 172 -10.14 -5.98 11.49
N ARG A 173 -9.19 -6.84 11.10
CA ARG A 173 -9.45 -8.06 10.34
C ARG A 173 -8.27 -9.01 10.49
N ALA A 174 -8.54 -10.28 10.74
CA ALA A 174 -7.50 -11.29 10.84
C ALA A 174 -6.69 -11.42 9.53
N TYR A 175 -5.37 -11.64 9.64
CA TYR A 175 -4.50 -11.85 8.48
C TYR A 175 -4.99 -12.99 7.57
N ALA A 176 -5.39 -14.12 8.18
CA ALA A 176 -5.88 -15.29 7.47
C ALA A 176 -7.14 -14.99 6.63
N GLU A 177 -8.08 -14.19 7.15
CA GLU A 177 -9.28 -13.79 6.40
C GLU A 177 -8.92 -12.96 5.16
N SER A 178 -7.96 -12.04 5.30
CA SER A 178 -7.46 -11.23 4.18
C SER A 178 -6.77 -12.09 3.12
N ARG A 179 -5.95 -13.06 3.56
CA ARG A 179 -5.29 -14.01 2.67
C ARG A 179 -6.30 -14.87 1.92
N ASP A 180 -7.32 -15.39 2.59
CA ASP A 180 -8.37 -16.20 1.98
C ASP A 180 -9.19 -15.42 0.95
N LEU A 181 -9.46 -14.13 1.20
CA LEU A 181 -10.10 -13.25 0.23
C LEU A 181 -9.25 -13.12 -1.06
N MET A 182 -7.93 -12.96 -0.91
CA MET A 182 -7.03 -12.86 -2.06
C MET A 182 -6.88 -14.20 -2.80
N VAL A 183 -6.85 -15.32 -2.09
CA VAL A 183 -6.88 -16.66 -2.71
C VAL A 183 -8.17 -16.87 -3.50
N ARG A 184 -9.34 -16.49 -2.95
CA ARG A 184 -10.62 -16.59 -3.67
C ARG A 184 -10.63 -15.70 -4.92
N ALA A 185 -10.26 -14.43 -4.78
CA ALA A 185 -10.16 -13.50 -5.91
C ALA A 185 -9.19 -14.03 -6.99
N ALA A 186 -8.10 -14.66 -6.57
CA ALA A 186 -7.16 -15.27 -7.47
C ALA A 186 -7.81 -16.44 -8.24
N ARG A 187 -8.43 -17.38 -7.53
CA ARG A 187 -9.12 -18.55 -8.11
C ARG A 187 -10.26 -18.18 -9.07
N GLU A 188 -11.08 -17.18 -8.74
CA GLU A 188 -12.16 -16.73 -9.62
C GLU A 188 -11.63 -16.11 -10.91
N SER A 189 -10.44 -15.52 -10.84
CA SER A 189 -9.78 -14.91 -11.99
C SER A 189 -9.04 -15.92 -12.85
N THR A 190 -8.77 -17.16 -12.43
CA THR A 190 -8.05 -18.16 -13.26
C THR A 190 -8.80 -18.55 -14.54
N GLY A 191 -10.11 -18.28 -14.65
CA GLY A 191 -10.84 -18.35 -15.92
C GLY A 191 -10.37 -17.32 -16.96
N LYS A 192 -9.59 -16.31 -16.52
CA LYS A 192 -8.90 -15.29 -17.31
C LYS A 192 -7.40 -15.40 -16.99
N PHE A 193 -6.63 -16.14 -17.79
CA PHE A 193 -5.18 -16.39 -17.58
C PHE A 193 -4.43 -15.26 -16.87
N PHE A 194 -3.83 -15.56 -15.72
CA PHE A 194 -2.96 -14.63 -15.01
C PHE A 194 -1.71 -14.33 -15.83
N PRO A 195 -1.31 -13.05 -15.94
CA PRO A 195 -0.03 -12.72 -16.51
C PRO A 195 1.07 -13.30 -15.63
N ASP A 196 2.16 -13.71 -16.27
CA ASP A 196 3.40 -14.00 -15.58
C ASP A 196 3.81 -12.82 -14.68
N LEU A 197 4.43 -13.07 -13.52
CA LEU A 197 5.01 -12.00 -12.71
C LEU A 197 6.04 -11.17 -13.52
N SER A 198 6.73 -11.80 -14.48
CA SER A 198 7.61 -11.12 -15.44
C SER A 198 6.87 -10.15 -16.38
N ALA A 199 5.57 -10.33 -16.58
CA ALA A 199 4.73 -9.37 -17.31
C ALA A 199 4.20 -8.24 -16.40
N LEU A 200 4.44 -8.28 -15.09
CA LEU A 200 4.04 -7.27 -14.10
C LEU A 200 5.24 -6.48 -13.55
N ILE A 201 6.30 -6.35 -14.34
CA ILE A 201 7.57 -5.75 -13.87
C ILE A 201 7.56 -4.22 -13.82
N ASN A 202 6.74 -3.56 -14.63
CA ASN A 202 6.71 -2.10 -14.72
C ASN A 202 5.29 -1.54 -14.59
N ASN A 203 5.18 -0.24 -14.33
CA ASN A 203 3.91 0.42 -14.04
C ASN A 203 2.93 0.39 -15.22
N ALA A 204 3.40 0.53 -16.46
CA ALA A 204 2.52 0.49 -17.63
C ALA A 204 1.87 -0.90 -17.78
N ALA A 205 2.66 -1.96 -17.65
CA ALA A 205 2.16 -3.34 -17.71
C ALA A 205 1.25 -3.67 -16.52
N TRP A 206 1.56 -3.15 -15.33
CA TRP A 206 0.71 -3.26 -14.14
C TRP A 206 -0.66 -2.60 -14.32
N THR A 207 -0.69 -1.37 -14.86
CA THR A 207 -1.92 -0.62 -15.12
C THR A 207 -2.79 -1.35 -16.14
N GLU A 208 -2.19 -1.86 -17.22
CA GLU A 208 -2.90 -2.64 -18.22
C GLU A 208 -3.46 -3.96 -17.66
N ALA A 209 -2.67 -4.68 -16.86
CA ALA A 209 -3.15 -5.90 -16.18
C ALA A 209 -4.30 -5.59 -15.22
N THR A 210 -4.19 -4.52 -14.44
CA THR A 210 -5.23 -4.04 -13.52
C THR A 210 -6.52 -3.72 -14.27
N ARG A 211 -6.43 -3.05 -15.43
CA ARG A 211 -7.57 -2.72 -16.29
C ARG A 211 -8.23 -3.97 -16.88
N ARG A 212 -7.44 -4.95 -17.31
CA ARG A 212 -7.92 -6.16 -18.01
C ARG A 212 -8.48 -7.22 -17.06
N LEU A 213 -7.82 -7.44 -15.93
CA LEU A 213 -8.11 -8.52 -14.98
C LEU A 213 -8.92 -8.03 -13.78
N GLY A 214 -8.81 -6.74 -13.47
CA GLY A 214 -9.32 -6.12 -12.26
C GLY A 214 -8.23 -5.94 -11.20
N ALA A 215 -8.42 -4.94 -10.34
CA ALA A 215 -7.49 -4.63 -9.24
C ALA A 215 -7.35 -5.80 -8.27
N MET A 216 -8.46 -6.43 -7.86
CA MET A 216 -8.40 -7.53 -6.90
C MET A 216 -7.56 -8.72 -7.40
N ALA A 217 -7.67 -9.06 -8.68
CA ALA A 217 -6.90 -10.13 -9.28
C ALA A 217 -5.40 -9.78 -9.35
N THR A 218 -5.09 -8.57 -9.81
CA THR A 218 -3.70 -8.12 -10.05
C THR A 218 -2.94 -7.93 -8.73
N TYR A 219 -3.56 -7.21 -7.78
CA TYR A 219 -3.00 -7.02 -6.44
C TYR A 219 -2.98 -8.33 -5.65
N GLY A 220 -4.01 -9.17 -5.79
CA GLY A 220 -4.07 -10.48 -5.14
C GLY A 220 -2.94 -11.41 -5.57
N GLN A 221 -2.64 -11.50 -6.87
CA GLN A 221 -1.51 -12.29 -7.36
C GLN A 221 -0.17 -11.78 -6.79
N ALA A 222 0.05 -10.46 -6.81
CA ALA A 222 1.26 -9.84 -6.28
C ALA A 222 1.41 -10.08 -4.77
N PHE A 223 0.32 -9.91 -4.02
CA PHE A 223 0.27 -10.21 -2.59
C PHE A 223 0.63 -11.67 -2.32
N LEU A 224 0.00 -12.64 -3.01
CA LEU A 224 0.25 -14.05 -2.76
C LEU A 224 1.70 -14.45 -3.11
N ALA A 225 2.29 -13.85 -4.13
CA ALA A 225 3.71 -14.06 -4.45
C ALA A 225 4.62 -13.58 -3.32
N ILE A 226 4.33 -12.40 -2.76
CA ILE A 226 5.10 -11.85 -1.63
C ILE A 226 4.85 -12.62 -0.34
N ASP A 227 3.61 -13.00 -0.05
CA ASP A 227 3.25 -13.82 1.10
C ASP A 227 4.00 -15.16 1.06
N TRP A 228 4.00 -15.83 -0.09
CA TRP A 228 4.75 -17.07 -0.28
C TRP A 228 6.27 -16.87 -0.10
N LEU A 229 6.84 -15.79 -0.67
CA LEU A 229 8.26 -15.46 -0.49
C LEU A 229 8.62 -15.20 0.98
N VAL A 230 7.75 -14.50 1.72
CA VAL A 230 7.92 -14.21 3.15
C VAL A 230 7.75 -15.47 4.00
N GLU A 231 6.81 -16.36 3.67
CA GLU A 231 6.64 -17.66 4.35
C GLU A 231 7.92 -18.51 4.25
N GLN A 232 8.62 -18.49 3.11
CA GLN A 232 9.82 -19.30 2.89
C GLN A 232 11.10 -18.67 3.47
N TYR A 233 11.27 -17.34 3.34
CA TYR A 233 12.56 -16.68 3.61
C TYR A 233 12.50 -15.59 4.69
N GLY A 234 11.30 -15.26 5.18
CA GLY A 234 11.07 -14.21 6.16
C GLY A 234 11.03 -12.80 5.54
N SER A 235 10.34 -11.88 6.22
CA SER A 235 10.21 -10.49 5.77
C SER A 235 11.55 -9.74 5.77
N ALA A 236 12.47 -10.06 6.69
CA ALA A 236 13.78 -9.44 6.75
C ALA A 236 14.57 -9.61 5.44
N LYS A 237 14.47 -10.77 4.78
CA LYS A 237 15.09 -11.00 3.46
C LYS A 237 14.43 -10.17 2.36
N LEU A 238 13.12 -10.00 2.39
CA LEU A 238 12.45 -9.11 1.46
C LEU A 238 12.87 -7.64 1.64
N LEU A 239 13.01 -7.18 2.89
CA LEU A 239 13.51 -5.83 3.19
C LEU A 239 14.98 -5.66 2.76
N GLU A 240 15.81 -6.67 2.98
CA GLU A 240 17.19 -6.70 2.46
C GLU A 240 17.18 -6.54 0.94
N TYR A 241 16.39 -7.33 0.22
CA TYR A 241 16.25 -7.25 -1.24
C TYR A 241 15.80 -5.86 -1.71
N LEU A 242 14.78 -5.28 -1.09
CA LEU A 242 14.29 -3.94 -1.40
C LEU A 242 15.37 -2.87 -1.14
N GLY A 243 16.11 -2.99 -0.04
CA GLY A 243 17.19 -2.07 0.34
C GLY A 243 18.38 -2.08 -0.63
N ARG A 244 18.63 -3.20 -1.32
CA ARG A 244 19.70 -3.27 -2.33
C ARG A 244 19.50 -2.29 -3.48
N PHE A 245 18.28 -1.88 -3.77
CA PHE A 245 18.00 -0.89 -4.81
C PHE A 245 18.51 0.53 -4.47
N GLY A 246 18.97 0.77 -3.25
CA GLY A 246 19.73 1.97 -2.88
C GLY A 246 21.22 1.93 -3.27
N LEU A 247 21.71 0.78 -3.73
CA LEU A 247 23.10 0.60 -4.16
C LEU A 247 23.25 0.92 -5.65
N ASP A 248 24.44 1.40 -6.05
CA ASP A 248 24.82 1.57 -7.46
C ASP A 248 25.35 0.24 -8.06
N THR A 249 24.59 -0.84 -7.89
CA THR A 249 24.90 -2.17 -8.46
C THR A 249 23.81 -2.57 -9.45
N ASP A 250 24.09 -3.50 -10.37
CA ASP A 250 23.09 -3.95 -11.35
C ASP A 250 21.87 -4.57 -10.64
N PRO A 251 20.65 -4.03 -10.84
CA PRO A 251 19.40 -4.58 -10.30
C PRO A 251 19.20 -6.08 -10.53
N ARG A 252 19.72 -6.63 -11.64
CA ARG A 252 19.60 -8.06 -11.97
C ARG A 252 20.30 -8.96 -10.94
N GLU A 253 21.32 -8.42 -10.29
CA GLU A 253 22.15 -9.16 -9.33
C GLU A 253 21.55 -9.15 -7.92
N HIS A 254 20.54 -8.31 -7.67
CA HIS A 254 19.98 -8.12 -6.32
C HIS A 254 19.29 -9.38 -5.82
N TRP A 255 18.50 -10.03 -6.68
CA TRP A 255 17.77 -11.24 -6.31
C TRP A 255 18.71 -12.36 -5.88
N ARG A 256 19.68 -12.71 -6.74
CA ARG A 256 20.64 -13.79 -6.50
C ARG A 256 21.55 -13.55 -5.29
N THR A 257 21.64 -12.31 -4.81
CA THR A 257 22.43 -11.97 -3.64
C THR A 257 21.67 -12.26 -2.34
N VAL A 258 20.34 -12.17 -2.36
CA VAL A 258 19.50 -12.25 -1.16
C VAL A 258 18.80 -13.59 -1.04
N PHE A 259 18.25 -14.09 -2.15
CA PHE A 259 17.47 -15.32 -2.16
C PHE A 259 18.30 -16.50 -2.69
N PRO A 260 18.16 -17.69 -2.08
CA PRO A 260 18.94 -18.87 -2.46
C PRO A 260 18.45 -19.53 -3.76
N ILE A 261 17.28 -19.15 -4.25
CA ILE A 261 16.71 -19.67 -5.49
C ILE A 261 16.83 -18.66 -6.63
N PRO A 262 17.04 -19.09 -7.89
CA PRO A 262 16.96 -18.21 -9.04
C PRO A 262 15.58 -17.56 -9.19
N TYR A 263 15.53 -16.31 -9.67
CA TYR A 263 14.26 -15.58 -9.88
C TYR A 263 13.28 -16.34 -10.77
N ARG A 264 13.79 -16.96 -11.84
CA ARG A 264 12.97 -17.76 -12.75
C ARG A 264 12.35 -18.98 -12.06
N GLN A 265 13.13 -19.66 -11.21
CA GLN A 265 12.63 -20.81 -10.45
C GLN A 265 11.51 -20.37 -9.51
N PHE A 266 11.67 -19.25 -8.80
CA PHE A 266 10.60 -18.68 -7.97
C PHE A 266 9.32 -18.43 -8.78
N VAL A 267 9.43 -17.77 -9.93
CA VAL A 267 8.28 -17.45 -10.78
C VAL A 267 7.56 -18.71 -11.27
N ASP A 268 8.32 -19.72 -11.70
CA ASP A 268 7.77 -20.98 -12.21
C ASP A 268 7.08 -21.78 -11.09
N GLU A 269 7.70 -21.89 -9.92
CA GLU A 269 7.13 -22.57 -8.75
C GLU A 269 5.89 -21.82 -8.20
N PHE A 270 5.94 -20.49 -8.13
CA PHE A 270 4.78 -19.69 -7.72
C PHE A 270 3.60 -19.89 -8.67
N ARG A 271 3.85 -19.89 -9.99
CA ARG A 271 2.82 -20.16 -10.99
C ARG A 271 2.20 -21.53 -10.77
N ALA A 272 3.02 -22.57 -10.61
CA ALA A 272 2.54 -23.92 -10.37
C ALA A 272 1.69 -24.02 -9.10
N TRP A 273 2.11 -23.35 -8.02
CA TRP A 273 1.35 -23.24 -6.78
C TRP A 273 0.01 -22.53 -7.00
N LEU A 274 0.00 -21.39 -7.69
CA LEU A 274 -1.20 -20.59 -7.99
C LEU A 274 -2.22 -21.38 -8.81
N GLU A 275 -1.77 -22.11 -9.84
CA GLU A 275 -2.60 -23.02 -10.64
C GLU A 275 -3.10 -24.23 -9.82
N GLY A 276 -2.32 -24.64 -8.81
CA GLY A 276 -2.67 -25.68 -7.85
C GLY A 276 -3.79 -25.30 -6.89
N LEU A 277 -3.97 -24.00 -6.56
CA LEU A 277 -5.05 -23.53 -5.66
C LEU A 277 -6.46 -23.87 -6.16
N GLY A 278 -6.62 -24.21 -7.44
CA GLY A 278 -7.87 -24.63 -8.06
C GLY A 278 -8.17 -26.13 -7.98
N ARG A 279 -7.19 -26.97 -7.61
CA ARG A 279 -7.37 -28.43 -7.57
C ARG A 279 -7.90 -28.84 -6.20
N SER A 280 -9.12 -29.39 -6.16
CA SER A 280 -9.60 -30.10 -4.98
C SER A 280 -8.63 -31.23 -4.64
N THR A 281 -8.17 -31.30 -3.39
CA THR A 281 -7.54 -32.52 -2.87
C THR A 281 -8.50 -33.68 -3.13
N PRO A 282 -8.12 -34.75 -3.85
CA PRO A 282 -8.94 -35.94 -3.94
C PRO A 282 -9.24 -36.42 -2.51
N PRO A 283 -10.47 -36.86 -2.19
CA PRO A 283 -10.71 -37.50 -0.90
C PRO A 283 -9.71 -38.66 -0.78
N ALA A 284 -8.94 -38.66 0.31
CA ALA A 284 -7.99 -39.73 0.59
C ALA A 284 -8.77 -41.04 0.68
N GLY A 285 -8.62 -41.91 -0.31
CA GLY A 285 -9.23 -43.25 -0.31
C GLY A 285 -9.93 -43.69 -1.60
N ALA A 286 -9.38 -43.40 -2.77
CA ALA A 286 -9.86 -44.00 -4.01
C ALA A 286 -8.68 -44.41 -4.90
N ASP A 287 -7.80 -45.26 -4.37
CA ASP A 287 -6.89 -46.11 -5.16
C ASP A 287 -6.36 -47.23 -4.24
N SER A 288 -7.26 -48.12 -3.83
CA SER A 288 -6.88 -49.49 -3.46
C SER A 288 -7.44 -50.41 -4.54
N PRO A 289 -6.59 -51.11 -5.31
CA PRO A 289 -7.08 -52.12 -6.24
C PRO A 289 -7.75 -53.24 -5.43
N ALA A 290 -9.01 -53.53 -5.76
CA ALA A 290 -9.76 -54.62 -5.17
C ALA A 290 -8.98 -55.94 -5.38
N ALA A 291 -8.60 -56.59 -4.28
CA ALA A 291 -7.99 -57.91 -4.30
C ALA A 291 -8.94 -58.92 -4.96
N SER A 292 -8.40 -59.71 -5.88
CA SER A 292 -9.12 -60.81 -6.53
C SER A 292 -9.58 -61.85 -5.50
N PRO A 293 -10.78 -62.46 -5.66
CA PRO A 293 -11.24 -63.49 -4.75
C PRO A 293 -10.43 -64.79 -4.93
N PRO A 294 -10.23 -65.57 -3.86
CA PRO A 294 -9.48 -66.82 -3.94
C PRO A 294 -10.28 -67.90 -4.68
N SER A 295 -9.59 -68.62 -5.55
CA SER A 295 -10.07 -69.83 -6.21
C SER A 295 -10.21 -70.97 -5.19
N SER A 296 -11.43 -71.45 -4.99
CA SER A 296 -11.71 -72.67 -4.23
C SER A 296 -11.50 -73.89 -5.12
N SER A 297 -10.50 -74.69 -4.74
CA SER A 297 -10.31 -76.07 -5.18
C SER A 297 -10.55 -77.00 -3.99
N ARG A 298 -11.36 -78.05 -4.24
CA ARG A 298 -11.81 -79.15 -3.37
C ARG A 298 -13.10 -78.93 -2.59
#